data_AF-A0A7Y2GYH8-F1
#
_entry.id   AF-A0A7Y2GYH8-F1
#
_cell.length_a   1.000
_cell.length_b   1.000
_cell.length_c   1.000
_cell.angle_alpha   90.00
_cell.angle_beta   90.00
_cell.angle_gamma   90.00
#
_symmetry.space_group_name_H-M   'P 1'
#
loop_
_entity.id
_entity.type
_entity.pdbx_description
1 polymer ?
#
loop_
_entity_poly.entity_id
_entity_poly.type
_entity_poly.pdbx_seq_one_letter_code
_entity_poly.pdbx_strand_id
1 'polypeptide(L)'
;MQASTPLRSTAVILLGVLAVTAWHRTTDTGDSPVARNVEETSFPSLVDRPGLAGDAFLYGRVTTTDGDVVEGRLRFGDEEEALWTNYFNGFRPENPWVQFLPSDQRPTARRSVEILGMKLGSREVPLNLGRPFMVRFGDIARIDATLRELRVTLKSGSVHTLDRFAADDFADGLRIRDSERGVVELGEWKIRSIEFMPAPNPASGPSRLYGTVHSGAGAFTGLIQWNRAACLVTDRFSGYGDEDPTTLRFADIRQISRHSSGSARVALHDGRELDVVGNHNTGAADRGVYVDDERFGRVLVSWKTFERLELAPASAPAGPGYRDFPAGEPLTGRIELTSGRRMSGRIVFDLDESESTETLDAPMAGVDYTIPFGMVARIEPARAAGAAYTVVTLRSGLVLRMDSEGDLGDRNAGVLVFSSGRDQAEYVAWTEVQGLLFY
;
A
#
# COMPACT_ATOMS: atom_id res chain seq x y z
N MET A 1 58.42 23.76 19.22
CA MET A 1 57.65 24.85 18.56
C MET A 1 57.40 24.44 17.12
N GLN A 2 56.29 23.74 16.88
CA GLN A 2 55.71 23.52 15.55
C GLN A 2 54.30 22.97 15.78
N ALA A 3 53.31 23.74 15.32
CA ALA A 3 51.90 23.48 15.46
C ALA A 3 51.44 22.45 14.42
N SER A 4 50.71 21.42 14.85
CA SER A 4 49.96 20.53 13.97
C SER A 4 48.47 20.83 14.12
N THR A 5 47.91 21.43 13.07
CA THR A 5 46.48 21.64 12.88
C THR A 5 45.82 20.32 12.44
N PRO A 6 44.65 19.92 12.97
CA PRO A 6 43.97 18.74 12.47
C PRO A 6 43.16 19.06 11.21
N LEU A 7 43.39 18.28 10.14
CA LEU A 7 42.53 18.25 8.96
C LEU A 7 41.15 17.70 9.36
N ARG A 8 40.11 18.54 9.22
CA ARG A 8 38.71 18.12 9.24
C ARG A 8 38.40 17.36 7.96
N SER A 9 38.36 16.04 8.03
CA SER A 9 37.84 15.20 6.95
C SER A 9 36.33 15.39 6.85
N THR A 10 35.91 16.09 5.81
CA THR A 10 34.50 16.28 5.45
C THR A 10 34.02 14.97 4.83
N ALA A 11 33.17 14.23 5.54
CA ALA A 11 32.55 13.03 5.01
C ALA A 11 31.45 13.44 4.02
N VAL A 12 31.73 13.24 2.72
CA VAL A 12 30.73 13.32 1.66
C VAL A 12 29.88 12.05 1.74
N ILE A 13 28.66 12.18 2.25
CA ILE A 13 27.66 11.12 2.21
C ILE A 13 27.10 11.06 0.79
N LEU A 14 27.53 10.07 0.01
CA LEU A 14 26.87 9.67 -1.23
C LEU A 14 25.59 8.89 -0.87
N LEU A 15 24.45 9.58 -0.90
CA LEU A 15 23.12 8.98 -0.89
C LEU A 15 22.88 8.32 -2.26
N GLY A 16 22.86 6.99 -2.28
CA GLY A 16 22.36 6.21 -3.40
C GLY A 16 20.83 6.24 -3.38
N VAL A 17 20.25 7.09 -4.22
CA VAL A 17 18.81 7.13 -4.50
C VAL A 17 18.46 5.90 -5.31
N LEU A 18 17.65 5.00 -4.74
CA LEU A 18 16.82 4.08 -5.50
C LEU A 18 15.72 4.91 -6.15
N ALA A 19 15.61 4.78 -7.48
CA ALA A 19 14.82 5.66 -8.33
C ALA A 19 13.33 5.69 -7.95
N VAL A 20 12.91 6.81 -7.36
CA VAL A 20 11.54 7.32 -7.36
C VAL A 20 11.64 8.77 -7.84
N THR A 21 11.18 8.95 -9.08
CA THR A 21 10.76 10.19 -9.78
C THR A 21 11.42 11.54 -9.42
N ALA A 22 12.26 12.03 -10.34
CA ALA A 22 12.34 13.46 -10.65
C ALA A 22 12.81 13.68 -12.10
N TRP A 23 11.87 13.94 -13.01
CA TRP A 23 12.17 14.74 -14.21
C TRP A 23 11.12 15.85 -14.32
N HIS A 24 11.47 17.03 -13.82
CA HIS A 24 10.70 18.25 -14.00
C HIS A 24 11.30 19.09 -15.14
N ARG A 25 10.40 19.60 -15.98
CA ARG A 25 10.43 20.88 -16.69
C ARG A 25 11.64 21.18 -17.59
N THR A 26 11.37 21.15 -18.89
CA THR A 26 11.86 22.21 -19.79
C THR A 26 10.66 22.88 -20.44
N THR A 27 10.73 24.20 -20.42
CA THR A 27 9.88 25.20 -21.06
C THR A 27 9.64 24.91 -22.54
N ASP A 28 8.39 25.02 -22.99
CA ASP A 28 8.12 25.52 -24.33
C ASP A 28 6.97 26.54 -24.29
N THR A 29 7.34 27.79 -24.49
CA THR A 29 6.47 28.89 -24.86
C THR A 29 6.38 28.88 -26.38
N GLY A 30 5.22 28.53 -26.95
CA GLY A 30 5.01 28.65 -28.40
C GLY A 30 3.74 27.99 -28.89
N ASP A 31 2.75 28.84 -29.19
CA ASP A 31 1.59 28.60 -30.06
C ASP A 31 0.57 27.50 -29.71
N SER A 32 -0.58 27.98 -29.24
CA SER A 32 -1.87 27.30 -29.36
C SER A 32 -2.19 26.94 -30.81
N PRO A 33 -2.61 25.70 -31.09
CA PRO A 33 -3.55 25.43 -32.16
C PRO A 33 -4.92 25.11 -31.56
N VAL A 34 -5.84 26.04 -31.78
CA VAL A 34 -7.28 25.87 -31.99
C VAL A 34 -7.88 24.56 -31.47
N ALA A 35 -8.63 24.67 -30.36
CA ALA A 35 -9.60 23.69 -29.91
C ALA A 35 -10.48 23.24 -31.08
N ARG A 36 -10.28 22.01 -31.55
CA ARG A 36 -11.27 21.31 -32.36
C ARG A 36 -12.15 20.52 -31.40
N ASN A 37 -13.42 20.86 -31.38
CA ASN A 37 -14.48 20.12 -30.72
C ASN A 37 -14.40 18.65 -31.17
N VAL A 38 -14.01 17.77 -30.26
CA VAL A 38 -14.25 16.34 -30.39
C VAL A 38 -15.71 16.13 -30.02
N GLU A 39 -16.50 15.68 -30.98
CA GLU A 39 -17.89 15.31 -30.76
C GLU A 39 -17.96 14.18 -29.72
N GLU A 40 -18.50 14.49 -28.54
CA GLU A 40 -18.91 13.51 -27.54
C GLU A 40 -19.93 12.57 -28.18
N THR A 41 -19.53 11.33 -28.44
CA THR A 41 -20.48 10.26 -28.77
C THR A 41 -21.28 9.94 -27.50
N SER A 42 -22.47 10.52 -27.41
CA SER A 42 -23.42 10.28 -26.32
C SER A 42 -23.93 8.85 -26.39
N PHE A 43 -23.38 7.95 -25.59
CA PHE A 43 -23.92 6.60 -25.39
C PHE A 43 -25.04 6.63 -24.34
N PRO A 44 -26.13 5.87 -24.53
CA PRO A 44 -27.18 5.76 -23.52
C PRO A 44 -26.60 5.13 -22.25
N SER A 45 -26.50 5.94 -21.20
CA SER A 45 -26.03 5.53 -19.88
C SER A 45 -26.90 4.40 -19.34
N LEU A 46 -26.29 3.24 -19.08
CA LEU A 46 -26.84 2.31 -18.10
C LEU A 46 -26.94 3.06 -16.78
N VAL A 47 -28.19 3.21 -16.32
CA VAL A 47 -28.61 4.02 -15.17
C VAL A 47 -27.63 3.89 -14.00
N ASP A 48 -27.08 5.03 -13.59
CA ASP A 48 -26.34 5.25 -12.34
C ASP A 48 -27.28 4.94 -11.16
N ARG A 49 -27.42 3.66 -10.82
CA ARG A 49 -28.30 3.23 -9.74
C ARG A 49 -27.51 3.36 -8.44
N PRO A 50 -28.02 4.13 -7.46
CA PRO A 50 -27.38 4.23 -6.16
C PRO A 50 -27.33 2.84 -5.52
N GLY A 51 -26.13 2.26 -5.42
CA GLY A 51 -25.88 1.11 -4.56
C GLY A 51 -26.07 1.51 -3.09
N LEU A 52 -26.42 0.56 -2.23
CA LEU A 52 -26.48 0.70 -0.76
C LEU A 52 -25.06 0.86 -0.17
N ALA A 53 -24.28 1.81 -0.70
CA ALA A 53 -22.83 1.85 -0.70
C ALA A 53 -22.23 2.96 0.19
N GLY A 54 -23.07 3.75 0.86
CA GLY A 54 -22.66 5.01 1.50
C GLY A 54 -21.63 4.88 2.63
N ASP A 55 -21.64 3.77 3.37
CA ASP A 55 -20.80 3.59 4.55
C ASP A 55 -19.33 3.26 4.23
N ALA A 56 -19.06 2.68 3.05
CA ALA A 56 -17.71 2.26 2.68
C ALA A 56 -16.78 3.39 2.22
N PHE A 57 -17.33 4.57 1.95
CA PHE A 57 -16.56 5.73 1.52
C PHE A 57 -15.84 6.40 2.69
N LEU A 58 -14.62 6.87 2.43
CA LEU A 58 -13.88 7.72 3.35
C LEU A 58 -14.72 8.94 3.72
N TYR A 59 -14.77 9.24 5.01
CA TYR A 59 -15.49 10.37 5.55
C TYR A 59 -14.71 10.96 6.71
N GLY A 60 -14.67 12.27 6.80
CA GLY A 60 -13.95 12.92 7.88
C GLY A 60 -14.15 14.41 7.96
N ARG A 61 -13.58 14.95 9.02
CA ARG A 61 -13.51 16.38 9.28
C ARG A 61 -12.09 16.87 9.04
N VAL A 62 -11.96 17.86 8.19
CA VAL A 62 -10.68 18.45 7.80
C VAL A 62 -10.60 19.85 8.38
N THR A 63 -9.54 20.09 9.16
CA THR A 63 -9.21 21.43 9.67
C THR A 63 -8.09 22.00 8.82
N THR A 64 -8.27 23.22 8.31
CA THR A 64 -7.25 23.90 7.49
C THR A 64 -6.21 24.60 8.34
N THR A 65 -5.09 24.99 7.73
CA THR A 65 -4.04 25.80 8.37
C THR A 65 -4.53 27.19 8.79
N ASP A 66 -5.60 27.70 8.19
CA ASP A 66 -6.25 28.97 8.57
C ASP A 66 -7.32 28.80 9.65
N GLY A 67 -7.64 27.55 10.03
CA GLY A 67 -8.60 27.22 11.08
C GLY A 67 -10.02 26.93 10.59
N ASP A 68 -10.27 26.97 9.29
CA ASP A 68 -11.56 26.56 8.72
C ASP A 68 -11.75 25.05 8.90
N VAL A 69 -13.02 24.66 9.08
CA VAL A 69 -13.42 23.25 9.19
C VAL A 69 -14.35 22.91 8.04
N VAL A 70 -14.05 21.81 7.36
CA VAL A 70 -14.87 21.23 6.28
C VAL A 70 -15.10 19.76 6.61
N GLU A 71 -16.34 19.29 6.50
CA GLU A 71 -16.71 17.91 6.81
C GLU A 71 -17.40 17.27 5.62
N GLY A 72 -17.01 16.05 5.25
CA GLY A 72 -17.60 15.40 4.10
C GLY A 72 -16.89 14.12 3.67
N ARG A 73 -17.30 13.61 2.51
CA ARG A 73 -16.63 12.46 1.90
C ARG A 73 -15.27 12.86 1.35
N LEU A 74 -14.28 12.02 1.58
CA LEU A 74 -12.89 12.28 1.24
C LEU A 74 -12.50 11.51 -0.03
N ARG A 75 -11.66 12.12 -0.86
CA ARG A 75 -10.96 11.47 -1.97
C ARG A 75 -9.53 12.00 -2.03
N PHE A 76 -8.55 11.11 -1.85
CA PHE A 76 -7.11 11.41 -1.82
C PHE A 76 -6.48 11.18 -3.21
N GLY A 77 -5.26 11.68 -3.41
CA GLY A 77 -4.39 11.27 -4.52
C GLY A 77 -4.93 11.61 -5.91
N ASP A 78 -5.50 12.80 -6.13
CA ASP A 78 -6.10 13.20 -7.42
C ASP A 78 -6.97 12.11 -8.09
N GLU A 79 -7.95 11.61 -7.34
CA GLU A 79 -8.90 10.57 -7.76
C GLU A 79 -8.49 9.10 -7.52
N GLU A 80 -7.53 8.83 -6.66
CA GLU A 80 -7.14 7.47 -6.29
C GLU A 80 -7.98 6.90 -5.13
N GLU A 81 -7.70 7.30 -3.89
CA GLU A 81 -8.25 6.60 -2.71
C GLU A 81 -9.58 7.21 -2.23
N ALA A 82 -10.60 6.36 -2.08
CA ALA A 82 -11.96 6.79 -1.74
C ALA A 82 -12.71 5.87 -0.77
N LEU A 83 -12.15 4.71 -0.42
CA LEU A 83 -12.79 3.65 0.37
C LEU A 83 -12.02 3.36 1.66
N TRP A 84 -12.71 2.91 2.70
CA TRP A 84 -12.05 2.53 3.96
C TRP A 84 -11.08 1.34 3.83
N THR A 85 -11.27 0.49 2.82
CA THR A 85 -10.34 -0.62 2.54
C THR A 85 -9.09 -0.19 1.78
N ASN A 86 -9.09 1.02 1.20
CA ASN A 86 -7.88 1.58 0.61
C ASN A 86 -6.81 1.80 1.68
N TYR A 87 -5.57 1.89 1.24
CA TYR A 87 -4.43 2.02 2.13
C TYR A 87 -3.84 3.42 2.04
N PHE A 88 -3.40 3.92 3.17
CA PHE A 88 -2.58 5.11 3.28
C PHE A 88 -1.12 4.68 3.38
N ASN A 89 -0.29 5.23 2.50
CA ASN A 89 1.11 4.91 2.33
C ASN A 89 2.00 6.08 2.76
N GLY A 90 3.17 5.73 3.30
CA GLY A 90 4.22 6.69 3.55
C GLY A 90 5.53 6.03 3.94
N PHE A 91 6.43 6.79 4.54
CA PHE A 91 7.73 6.29 4.98
C PHE A 91 8.05 6.74 6.40
N ARG A 92 8.46 5.78 7.24
CA ARG A 92 9.00 6.02 8.59
C ARG A 92 10.52 6.20 8.49
N PRO A 93 11.06 7.42 8.62
CA PRO A 93 12.50 7.64 8.54
C PRO A 93 13.24 7.12 9.79
N GLU A 94 12.55 7.07 10.93
CA GLU A 94 13.08 6.63 12.21
C GLU A 94 12.37 5.36 12.67
N ASN A 95 13.13 4.48 13.31
CA ASN A 95 12.61 3.24 13.87
C ASN A 95 12.69 3.30 15.41
N PRO A 96 11.54 3.37 16.11
CA PRO A 96 11.51 3.52 17.57
C PRO A 96 11.98 2.26 18.29
N TRP A 97 12.06 1.12 17.62
CA TRP A 97 12.43 -0.16 18.22
C TRP A 97 13.94 -0.37 18.32
N VAL A 98 14.74 0.43 17.60
CA VAL A 98 16.21 0.37 17.60
C VAL A 98 16.83 0.56 18.99
N GLN A 99 16.17 1.32 19.86
CA GLN A 99 16.63 1.55 21.23
C GLN A 99 16.69 0.27 22.08
N PHE A 100 15.96 -0.78 21.68
CA PHE A 100 15.94 -2.07 22.36
C PHE A 100 17.00 -3.05 21.85
N LEU A 101 17.74 -2.71 20.79
CA LEU A 101 18.77 -3.57 20.23
C LEU A 101 20.11 -3.43 20.99
N PRO A 102 20.74 -4.54 21.38
CA PRO A 102 22.15 -4.52 21.77
C PRO A 102 23.01 -3.94 20.63
N SER A 103 23.98 -3.09 20.95
CA SER A 103 24.78 -2.38 19.93
C SER A 103 25.57 -3.32 19.02
N ASP A 104 25.98 -4.47 19.54
CA ASP A 104 26.69 -5.55 18.84
C ASP A 104 25.78 -6.48 18.03
N GLN A 105 24.46 -6.39 18.24
CA GLN A 105 23.45 -7.23 17.57
C GLN A 105 22.59 -6.45 16.58
N ARG A 106 22.99 -5.22 16.24
CA ARG A 106 22.27 -4.43 15.24
C ARG A 106 22.34 -5.14 13.88
N PRO A 107 21.20 -5.33 13.20
CA PRO A 107 21.16 -6.06 11.95
C PRO A 107 22.00 -5.36 10.88
N THR A 108 22.68 -6.17 10.06
CA THR A 108 23.49 -5.72 8.93
C THR A 108 22.94 -6.30 7.63
N ALA A 109 23.10 -5.57 6.54
CA ALA A 109 22.80 -6.05 5.21
C ALA A 109 24.09 -6.38 4.46
N ARG A 110 24.06 -7.44 3.64
CA ARG A 110 25.13 -7.71 2.67
C ARG A 110 24.91 -6.88 1.41
N ARG A 111 25.82 -5.96 1.13
CA ARG A 111 25.83 -5.18 -0.10
C ARG A 111 26.86 -5.75 -1.07
N SER A 112 26.45 -6.06 -2.30
CA SER A 112 27.38 -6.43 -3.37
C SER A 112 28.26 -5.23 -3.72
N VAL A 113 29.56 -5.47 -3.79
CA VAL A 113 30.52 -4.50 -4.33
C VAL A 113 30.68 -4.81 -5.80
N GLU A 114 30.19 -3.90 -6.64
CA GLU A 114 30.30 -3.99 -8.09
C GLU A 114 31.24 -2.92 -8.62
N ILE A 115 32.18 -3.32 -9.47
CA ILE A 115 33.01 -2.39 -10.26
C ILE A 115 32.82 -2.77 -11.72
N LEU A 116 32.37 -1.83 -12.55
CA LEU A 116 32.14 -2.02 -13.99
C LEU A 116 31.24 -3.24 -14.30
N GLY A 117 30.21 -3.47 -13.47
CA GLY A 117 29.25 -4.58 -13.65
C GLY A 117 29.75 -5.96 -13.20
N MET A 118 30.97 -6.06 -12.65
CA MET A 118 31.50 -7.31 -12.09
C MET A 118 31.37 -7.32 -10.56
N LYS A 119 30.72 -8.35 -10.01
CA LYS A 119 30.62 -8.58 -8.57
C LYS A 119 31.98 -9.04 -8.01
N LEU A 120 32.64 -8.18 -7.24
CA LEU A 120 33.97 -8.43 -6.65
C LEU A 120 33.92 -9.00 -5.23
N GLY A 121 32.78 -8.90 -4.57
CA GLY A 121 32.57 -9.41 -3.22
C GLY A 121 31.31 -8.83 -2.59
N SER A 122 31.10 -9.14 -1.32
CA SER A 122 30.06 -8.55 -0.50
C SER A 122 30.68 -7.89 0.73
N ARG A 123 30.08 -6.80 1.19
CA ARG A 123 30.42 -6.14 2.45
C ARG A 123 29.19 -6.06 3.33
N GLU A 124 29.36 -6.28 4.63
CA GLU A 124 28.32 -6.01 5.61
C GLU A 124 28.28 -4.51 5.94
N VAL A 125 27.09 -3.93 5.84
CA VAL A 125 26.79 -2.54 6.19
C VAL A 125 25.63 -2.52 7.19
N PRO A 126 25.55 -1.53 8.09
CA PRO A 126 24.37 -1.38 8.96
C PRO A 126 23.10 -1.37 8.12
N LEU A 127 22.09 -2.13 8.54
CA LEU A 127 20.79 -2.15 7.86
C LEU A 127 20.13 -0.77 8.03
N ASN A 128 19.56 -0.23 6.95
CA ASN A 128 18.68 0.92 7.06
C ASN A 128 17.35 0.45 7.67
N LEU A 129 17.01 1.01 8.82
CA LEU A 129 15.82 0.62 9.60
C LEU A 129 14.64 1.56 9.37
N GLY A 130 14.77 2.56 8.49
CA GLY A 130 13.62 3.24 7.92
C GLY A 130 12.77 2.26 7.12
N ARG A 131 11.46 2.37 7.25
CA ARG A 131 10.50 1.38 6.76
C ARG A 131 9.35 2.06 6.03
N PRO A 132 8.84 1.49 4.92
CA PRO A 132 7.54 1.85 4.41
C PRO A 132 6.49 1.77 5.52
N PHE A 133 5.48 2.62 5.43
CA PHE A 133 4.29 2.57 6.25
C PHE A 133 3.11 2.35 5.33
N MET A 134 2.30 1.36 5.65
CA MET A 134 1.10 1.05 4.90
C MET A 134 0.04 0.57 5.87
N VAL A 135 -1.12 1.23 5.90
CA VAL A 135 -2.24 0.87 6.77
C VAL A 135 -3.55 1.17 6.06
N ARG A 136 -4.61 0.40 6.34
CA ARG A 136 -5.94 0.70 5.78
C ARG A 136 -6.44 2.02 6.36
N PHE A 137 -7.07 2.86 5.54
CA PHE A 137 -7.71 4.09 6.03
C PHE A 137 -8.74 3.81 7.13
N GLY A 138 -9.43 2.66 7.04
CA GLY A 138 -10.36 2.20 8.07
C GLY A 138 -9.73 2.07 9.46
N ASP A 139 -8.42 1.82 9.56
CA ASP A 139 -7.72 1.66 10.85
C ASP A 139 -7.19 3.00 11.41
N ILE A 140 -7.24 4.08 10.62
CA ILE A 140 -6.74 5.41 11.00
C ILE A 140 -7.82 6.20 11.74
N ALA A 141 -7.45 6.83 12.85
CA ALA A 141 -8.31 7.77 13.58
C ALA A 141 -8.06 9.22 13.14
N ARG A 142 -6.78 9.59 12.97
CA ARG A 142 -6.40 10.97 12.71
C ARG A 142 -5.08 11.07 11.95
N ILE A 143 -4.97 12.08 11.09
CA ILE A 143 -3.69 12.54 10.52
C ILE A 143 -3.49 14.00 10.93
N ASP A 144 -2.35 14.30 11.55
CA ASP A 144 -1.89 15.67 11.80
C ASP A 144 -0.73 16.00 10.87
N ALA A 145 -0.83 17.10 10.14
CA ALA A 145 0.17 17.55 9.20
C ALA A 145 0.95 18.74 9.77
N THR A 146 2.28 18.61 9.78
CA THR A 146 3.22 19.70 10.09
C THR A 146 4.03 20.07 8.85
N LEU A 147 4.99 20.97 8.98
CA LEU A 147 5.83 21.39 7.85
C LEU A 147 6.68 20.25 7.26
N ARG A 148 7.07 19.26 8.06
CA ARG A 148 7.99 18.18 7.64
C ARG A 148 7.50 16.77 7.91
N GLU A 149 6.53 16.63 8.81
CA GLU A 149 6.08 15.33 9.29
C GLU A 149 4.57 15.22 9.17
N LEU A 150 4.11 14.01 8.89
CA LEU A 150 2.73 13.58 9.14
C LEU A 150 2.71 12.69 10.37
N ARG A 151 1.80 12.95 11.30
CA ARG A 151 1.53 12.05 12.42
C ARG A 151 0.23 11.31 12.17
N VAL A 152 0.33 10.02 11.91
CA VAL A 152 -0.81 9.13 11.71
C VAL A 152 -1.13 8.47 13.04
N THR A 153 -2.30 8.75 13.58
CA THR A 153 -2.83 8.12 14.79
C THR A 153 -3.82 7.05 14.39
N LEU A 154 -3.55 5.81 14.79
CA LEU A 154 -4.44 4.67 14.55
C LEU A 154 -5.53 4.60 15.62
N LYS A 155 -6.59 3.84 15.36
CA LYS A 155 -7.71 3.65 16.31
C LYS A 155 -7.28 2.99 17.63
N SER A 156 -6.17 2.25 17.61
CA SER A 156 -5.52 1.71 18.82
C SER A 156 -4.95 2.80 19.74
N GLY A 157 -4.74 4.01 19.21
CA GLY A 157 -4.01 5.10 19.86
C GLY A 157 -2.51 5.11 19.54
N SER A 158 -2.01 4.12 18.79
CA SER A 158 -0.64 4.12 18.26
C SER A 158 -0.41 5.33 17.35
N VAL A 159 0.76 5.95 17.44
CA VAL A 159 1.13 7.12 16.64
C VAL A 159 2.38 6.84 15.84
N HIS A 160 2.28 7.00 14.52
CA HIS A 160 3.39 6.84 13.59
C HIS A 160 3.77 8.21 13.01
N THR A 161 5.06 8.53 13.07
CA THR A 161 5.60 9.76 12.47
C THR A 161 6.21 9.40 11.12
N LEU A 162 5.71 10.03 10.06
CA LEU A 162 6.10 9.80 8.68
C LEU A 162 6.81 11.03 8.12
N ASP A 163 7.75 10.80 7.20
CA ASP A 163 8.30 11.86 6.37
C ASP A 163 7.20 12.35 5.41
N ARG A 164 6.81 13.62 5.54
CA ARG A 164 5.77 14.21 4.70
C ARG A 164 6.13 14.17 3.22
N PHE A 165 7.42 14.28 2.87
CA PHE A 165 7.88 14.30 1.48
C PHE A 165 7.92 12.91 0.84
N ALA A 166 7.66 11.86 1.62
CA ALA A 166 7.60 10.47 1.19
C ALA A 166 6.23 9.84 1.49
N ALA A 167 5.19 10.66 1.62
CA ALA A 167 3.80 10.26 1.81
C ALA A 167 2.97 10.67 0.58
N ASP A 168 3.16 9.93 -0.52
CA ASP A 168 2.64 10.27 -1.85
C ASP A 168 1.11 10.47 -1.83
N ASP A 169 0.36 9.63 -1.10
CA ASP A 169 -1.10 9.73 -1.00
C ASP A 169 -1.60 11.07 -0.42
N PHE A 170 -0.74 11.78 0.30
CA PHE A 170 -1.05 13.11 0.86
C PHE A 170 -0.64 14.24 -0.10
N ALA A 171 0.35 14.03 -0.97
CA ALA A 171 1.01 15.08 -1.74
C ALA A 171 0.08 15.76 -2.75
N ASP A 172 -0.84 15.01 -3.38
CA ASP A 172 -1.79 15.55 -4.36
C ASP A 172 -3.00 16.25 -3.73
N GLY A 173 -3.05 16.32 -2.40
CA GLY A 173 -4.11 17.00 -1.66
C GLY A 173 -5.38 16.15 -1.48
N LEU A 174 -6.47 16.85 -1.19
CA LEU A 174 -7.71 16.24 -0.71
C LEU A 174 -8.94 16.92 -1.31
N ARG A 175 -9.81 16.11 -1.93
CA ARG A 175 -11.14 16.54 -2.35
C ARG A 175 -12.17 16.12 -1.32
N ILE A 176 -13.00 17.07 -0.89
CA ILE A 176 -14.02 16.90 0.14
C ILE A 176 -15.38 17.21 -0.46
N ARG A 177 -16.28 16.24 -0.49
CA ARG A 177 -17.69 16.46 -0.85
C ARG A 177 -18.48 16.76 0.41
N ASP A 178 -18.62 18.05 0.67
CA ASP A 178 -19.36 18.66 1.77
C ASP A 178 -20.85 18.78 1.39
N SER A 179 -21.76 18.57 2.36
CA SER A 179 -23.20 18.59 2.10
C SER A 179 -23.78 19.97 1.82
N GLU A 180 -23.12 21.03 2.26
CA GLU A 180 -23.56 22.42 2.11
C GLU A 180 -22.82 23.15 1.00
N ARG A 181 -21.50 22.92 0.91
CA ARG A 181 -20.57 23.65 0.01
C ARG A 181 -20.33 22.94 -1.32
N GLY A 182 -20.80 21.70 -1.47
CA GLY A 182 -20.49 20.87 -2.63
C GLY A 182 -19.06 20.34 -2.56
N VAL A 183 -18.30 20.45 -3.66
CA VAL A 183 -16.92 19.94 -3.71
C VAL A 183 -15.93 21.03 -3.30
N VAL A 184 -15.13 20.74 -2.27
CA VAL A 184 -14.02 21.57 -1.80
C VAL A 184 -12.71 20.84 -2.10
N GLU A 185 -11.78 21.51 -2.76
CA GLU A 185 -10.44 20.97 -3.04
C GLU A 185 -9.39 21.70 -2.20
N LEU A 186 -8.61 20.93 -1.45
CA LEU A 186 -7.55 21.44 -0.59
C LEU A 186 -6.22 20.85 -1.03
N GLY A 187 -5.28 21.72 -1.41
CA GLY A 187 -3.87 21.30 -1.55
C GLY A 187 -3.29 20.90 -0.19
N GLU A 188 -2.31 19.99 -0.21
CA GLU A 188 -1.73 19.37 0.99
C GLU A 188 -1.26 20.38 2.06
N TRP A 189 -0.76 21.55 1.66
CA TRP A 189 -0.23 22.59 2.57
C TRP A 189 -1.32 23.39 3.27
N LYS A 190 -2.58 23.27 2.83
CA LYS A 190 -3.74 23.85 3.50
C LYS A 190 -4.30 22.94 4.57
N ILE A 191 -3.91 21.67 4.61
CA ILE A 191 -4.44 20.69 5.55
C ILE A 191 -3.61 20.76 6.83
N ARG A 192 -4.26 21.04 7.96
CA ARG A 192 -3.64 20.94 9.30
C ARG A 192 -3.90 19.57 9.90
N SER A 193 -5.14 19.10 9.84
CA SER A 193 -5.49 17.77 10.34
C SER A 193 -6.72 17.19 9.67
N ILE A 194 -6.79 15.86 9.66
CA ILE A 194 -7.93 15.08 9.19
C ILE A 194 -8.36 14.14 10.33
N GLU A 195 -9.61 14.25 10.76
CA GLU A 195 -10.25 13.32 11.69
C GLU A 195 -11.15 12.37 10.89
N PHE A 196 -10.86 11.07 10.93
CA PHE A 196 -11.65 10.06 10.25
C PHE A 196 -12.79 9.58 11.15
N MET A 197 -13.98 9.43 10.58
CA MET A 197 -15.17 9.06 11.35
C MET A 197 -16.25 8.41 10.47
N PRO A 198 -17.21 7.67 11.06
CA PRO A 198 -18.36 7.17 10.30
C PRO A 198 -19.16 8.33 9.71
N ALA A 199 -19.67 8.16 8.49
CA ALA A 199 -20.60 9.13 7.92
C ALA A 199 -21.89 9.21 8.77
N PRO A 200 -22.35 10.41 9.18
CA PRO A 200 -23.54 10.55 10.01
C PRO A 200 -24.82 10.17 9.24
N ASN A 201 -24.84 10.42 7.93
CA ASN A 201 -25.86 9.94 7.02
C ASN A 201 -25.17 9.38 5.77
N PRO A 202 -24.99 8.05 5.65
CA PRO A 202 -24.36 7.45 4.50
C PRO A 202 -25.25 7.64 3.27
N ALA A 203 -25.06 8.75 2.56
CA ALA A 203 -25.76 9.01 1.33
C ALA A 203 -25.45 7.91 0.29
N SER A 204 -26.22 7.82 -0.79
CA SER A 204 -25.81 6.99 -1.91
C SER A 204 -24.49 7.49 -2.52
N GLY A 205 -23.71 6.57 -3.08
CA GLY A 205 -22.48 6.86 -3.82
C GLY A 205 -22.40 5.97 -5.06
N PRO A 206 -21.43 6.22 -5.95
CA PRO A 206 -21.18 5.31 -7.07
C PRO A 206 -20.83 3.91 -6.56
N SER A 207 -21.10 2.89 -7.35
CA SER A 207 -20.66 1.53 -7.01
C SER A 207 -19.14 1.43 -7.05
N ARG A 208 -18.58 0.61 -6.16
CA ARG A 208 -17.16 0.24 -6.17
C ARG A 208 -16.89 -0.78 -7.27
N LEU A 209 -15.65 -0.86 -7.71
CA LEU A 209 -15.20 -1.98 -8.52
C LEU A 209 -15.09 -3.22 -7.64
N TYR A 210 -15.73 -4.29 -8.07
CA TYR A 210 -15.69 -5.60 -7.43
C TYR A 210 -15.65 -6.64 -8.54
N GLY A 211 -14.89 -7.71 -8.35
CA GLY A 211 -14.75 -8.71 -9.40
C GLY A 211 -13.77 -9.81 -9.05
N THR A 212 -13.49 -10.63 -10.05
CA THR A 212 -12.52 -11.73 -9.95
C THR A 212 -11.35 -11.48 -10.89
N VAL A 213 -10.15 -11.43 -10.31
CA VAL A 213 -8.89 -11.39 -11.06
C VAL A 213 -8.35 -12.81 -11.19
N HIS A 214 -8.12 -13.25 -12.42
CA HIS A 214 -7.45 -14.48 -12.78
C HIS A 214 -5.99 -14.21 -13.07
N SER A 215 -5.15 -15.13 -12.59
CA SER A 215 -3.71 -15.12 -12.79
C SER A 215 -3.17 -16.55 -12.82
N GLY A 216 -1.92 -16.72 -13.25
CA GLY A 216 -1.24 -18.01 -13.20
C GLY A 216 -1.07 -18.59 -11.78
N ALA A 217 -1.20 -17.76 -10.74
CA ALA A 217 -1.15 -18.18 -9.34
C ALA A 217 -2.52 -18.59 -8.78
N GLY A 218 -3.62 -18.33 -9.50
CA GLY A 218 -4.99 -18.59 -9.06
C GLY A 218 -5.92 -17.40 -9.29
N ALA A 219 -7.13 -17.52 -8.73
CA ALA A 219 -8.17 -16.51 -8.81
C ALA A 219 -8.40 -15.81 -7.46
N PHE A 220 -8.53 -14.49 -7.51
CA PHE A 220 -8.75 -13.61 -6.37
C PHE A 220 -10.05 -12.84 -6.57
N THR A 221 -10.92 -12.80 -5.58
CA THR A 221 -12.24 -12.16 -5.69
C THR A 221 -12.44 -11.19 -4.55
N GLY A 222 -12.82 -9.95 -4.87
CA GLY A 222 -12.91 -8.90 -3.88
C GLY A 222 -13.16 -7.52 -4.47
N LEU A 223 -12.95 -6.50 -3.65
CA LEU A 223 -12.91 -5.11 -4.13
C LEU A 223 -11.67 -4.92 -5.00
N ILE A 224 -11.82 -4.20 -6.09
CA ILE A 224 -10.78 -4.01 -7.10
C ILE A 224 -10.29 -2.57 -7.04
N GLN A 225 -8.96 -2.41 -7.05
CA GLN A 225 -8.32 -1.15 -7.37
C GLN A 225 -7.40 -1.35 -8.58
N TRP A 226 -7.89 -0.94 -9.75
CA TRP A 226 -7.19 -1.08 -11.02
C TRP A 226 -6.03 -0.09 -11.10
N ASN A 227 -4.86 -0.59 -11.53
CA ASN A 227 -3.64 0.21 -11.67
C ASN A 227 -3.30 1.03 -10.40
N ARG A 228 -3.65 0.48 -9.23
CA ARG A 228 -3.50 1.13 -7.91
C ARG A 228 -4.15 2.52 -7.79
N ALA A 229 -5.17 2.80 -8.60
CA ALA A 229 -5.85 4.09 -8.62
C ALA A 229 -7.37 3.92 -8.65
N ALA A 230 -7.91 3.38 -9.74
CA ALA A 230 -9.34 3.35 -9.98
C ALA A 230 -10.03 2.28 -9.13
N CYS A 231 -10.99 2.70 -8.30
CA CYS A 231 -11.74 1.84 -7.38
C CYS A 231 -13.26 2.00 -7.49
N LEU A 232 -13.75 2.92 -8.33
CA LEU A 232 -15.18 3.19 -8.55
C LEU A 232 -15.59 2.96 -10.00
N VAL A 233 -16.86 2.60 -10.23
CA VAL A 233 -17.43 2.45 -11.59
C VAL A 233 -17.44 3.76 -12.40
N THR A 234 -17.39 4.90 -11.71
CA THR A 234 -17.30 6.23 -12.31
C THR A 234 -15.88 6.59 -12.75
N ASP A 235 -14.88 5.84 -12.31
CA ASP A 235 -13.50 6.06 -12.70
C ASP A 235 -13.29 5.68 -14.17
N ARG A 236 -12.20 6.14 -14.74
CA ARG A 236 -11.91 6.02 -16.17
C ARG A 236 -10.79 5.02 -16.42
N PHE A 237 -11.01 4.15 -17.40
CA PHE A 237 -9.99 3.34 -18.04
C PHE A 237 -9.57 4.01 -19.33
N SER A 238 -8.36 4.57 -19.35
CA SER A 238 -7.84 5.32 -20.52
C SER A 238 -6.70 4.56 -21.17
N GLY A 239 -6.52 4.68 -22.48
CA GLY A 239 -5.42 4.08 -23.25
C GLY A 239 -5.42 4.60 -24.68
N TYR A 240 -4.77 3.87 -25.59
CA TYR A 240 -4.83 4.14 -27.03
C TYR A 240 -5.53 2.97 -27.74
N GLY A 241 -6.47 3.27 -28.64
CA GLY A 241 -6.99 2.30 -29.60
C GLY A 241 -6.01 2.13 -30.76
N ASP A 242 -6.51 1.74 -31.94
CA ASP A 242 -5.68 1.49 -33.12
C ASP A 242 -4.74 2.67 -33.44
N GLU A 243 -5.19 3.93 -33.29
CA GLU A 243 -4.31 5.13 -33.33
C GLU A 243 -4.80 6.32 -32.46
N ASP A 244 -6.00 6.26 -31.86
CA ASP A 244 -6.61 7.37 -31.14
C ASP A 244 -6.70 7.15 -29.61
N PRO A 245 -6.57 8.21 -28.79
CA PRO A 245 -6.86 8.13 -27.36
C PRO A 245 -8.26 7.59 -27.12
N THR A 246 -8.36 6.54 -26.32
CA THR A 246 -9.62 5.90 -25.94
C THR A 246 -9.81 6.02 -24.44
N THR A 247 -10.98 6.50 -24.01
CA THR A 247 -11.37 6.58 -22.61
C THR A 247 -12.70 5.87 -22.43
N LEU A 248 -12.73 4.88 -21.54
CA LEU A 248 -13.89 4.09 -21.17
C LEU A 248 -14.22 4.36 -19.69
N ARG A 249 -15.49 4.31 -19.31
CA ARG A 249 -15.86 4.26 -17.89
C ARG A 249 -15.87 2.81 -17.45
N PHE A 250 -15.43 2.54 -16.22
CA PHE A 250 -15.51 1.18 -15.68
C PHE A 250 -16.95 0.64 -15.62
N ALA A 251 -17.95 1.52 -15.46
CA ALA A 251 -19.37 1.15 -15.53
C ALA A 251 -19.80 0.48 -16.86
N ASP A 252 -19.07 0.74 -17.95
CA ASP A 252 -19.37 0.22 -19.28
C ASP A 252 -18.59 -1.10 -19.57
N ILE A 253 -17.60 -1.43 -18.74
CA ILE A 253 -16.68 -2.56 -18.92
C ILE A 253 -17.20 -3.80 -18.18
N ARG A 254 -17.30 -4.91 -18.91
CA ARG A 254 -17.61 -6.23 -18.34
C ARG A 254 -16.34 -7.00 -17.97
N GLN A 255 -15.31 -6.91 -18.80
CA GLN A 255 -14.09 -7.71 -18.64
C GLN A 255 -12.89 -6.98 -19.23
N ILE A 256 -11.74 -7.13 -18.57
CA ILE A 256 -10.43 -6.73 -19.09
C ILE A 256 -9.56 -7.98 -19.15
N SER A 257 -8.89 -8.24 -20.27
CA SER A 257 -8.01 -9.41 -20.44
C SER A 257 -6.66 -8.98 -20.97
N ARG A 258 -5.58 -9.56 -20.46
CA ARG A 258 -4.25 -9.29 -20.99
C ARG A 258 -4.13 -9.89 -22.39
N HIS A 259 -3.96 -9.04 -23.40
CA HIS A 259 -3.78 -9.49 -24.79
C HIS A 259 -2.30 -9.67 -25.13
N SER A 260 -1.43 -8.78 -24.63
CA SER A 260 0.02 -8.87 -24.79
C SER A 260 0.76 -8.31 -23.56
N SER A 261 2.09 -8.15 -23.64
CA SER A 261 2.84 -7.42 -22.62
C SER A 261 2.55 -5.92 -22.61
N GLY A 262 1.91 -5.37 -23.65
CA GLY A 262 1.64 -3.94 -23.80
C GLY A 262 0.18 -3.56 -24.09
N SER A 263 -0.73 -4.54 -24.11
CA SER A 263 -2.13 -4.30 -24.47
C SER A 263 -3.12 -5.18 -23.73
N ALA A 264 -4.33 -4.64 -23.54
CA ALA A 264 -5.49 -5.32 -22.99
C ALA A 264 -6.56 -5.48 -24.08
N ARG A 265 -7.35 -6.54 -24.00
CA ARG A 265 -8.65 -6.64 -24.67
C ARG A 265 -9.73 -6.32 -23.66
N VAL A 266 -10.57 -5.34 -23.96
CA VAL A 266 -11.67 -4.87 -23.11
C VAL A 266 -12.99 -5.25 -23.74
N ALA A 267 -13.81 -6.04 -23.05
CA ALA A 267 -15.16 -6.39 -23.47
C ALA A 267 -16.18 -5.54 -22.71
N LEU A 268 -17.05 -4.85 -23.44
CA LEU A 268 -18.08 -3.97 -22.89
C LEU A 268 -19.39 -4.71 -22.64
N HIS A 269 -20.28 -4.11 -21.85
CA HIS A 269 -21.62 -4.65 -21.61
C HIS A 269 -22.52 -4.67 -22.85
N ASP A 270 -22.27 -3.79 -23.82
CA ASP A 270 -23.01 -3.73 -25.09
C ASP A 270 -22.55 -4.77 -26.13
N GLY A 271 -21.57 -5.61 -25.77
CA GLY A 271 -21.03 -6.66 -26.62
C GLY A 271 -19.87 -6.24 -27.53
N ARG A 272 -19.49 -4.96 -27.55
CA ARG A 272 -18.27 -4.52 -28.25
C ARG A 272 -17.02 -5.03 -27.53
N GLU A 273 -15.99 -5.30 -28.32
CA GLU A 273 -14.64 -5.60 -27.83
C GLU A 273 -13.65 -4.60 -28.45
N LEU A 274 -12.71 -4.13 -27.63
CA LEU A 274 -11.70 -3.14 -28.01
C LEU A 274 -10.34 -3.63 -27.56
N ASP A 275 -9.33 -3.51 -28.42
CA ASP A 275 -7.94 -3.63 -28.00
C ASP A 275 -7.45 -2.25 -27.56
N VAL A 276 -6.90 -2.19 -26.34
CA VAL A 276 -6.37 -0.97 -25.74
C VAL A 276 -4.88 -1.15 -25.48
N VAL A 277 -4.08 -0.26 -26.03
CA VAL A 277 -2.62 -0.28 -26.04
C VAL A 277 -2.04 0.82 -25.16
N GLY A 278 -0.99 0.44 -24.43
CA GLY A 278 0.05 1.25 -23.79
C GLY A 278 -0.30 2.66 -23.27
N ASN A 279 -0.70 2.74 -22.01
CA ASN A 279 -0.39 3.85 -21.08
C ASN A 279 -0.33 3.29 -19.64
N HIS A 280 -0.44 4.12 -18.60
CA HIS A 280 -0.45 3.67 -17.20
C HIS A 280 -1.52 2.58 -16.90
N ASN A 281 -2.59 2.42 -17.68
CA ASN A 281 -3.64 1.42 -17.41
C ASN A 281 -3.44 0.07 -18.11
N THR A 282 -2.40 -0.08 -18.95
CA THR A 282 -2.08 -1.33 -19.64
C THR A 282 -0.58 -1.45 -19.89
N GLY A 283 -0.01 -2.65 -19.71
CA GLY A 283 1.37 -2.92 -20.13
C GLY A 283 2.42 -2.64 -19.07
N ALA A 284 3.66 -2.35 -19.49
CA ALA A 284 4.78 -2.16 -18.56
C ALA A 284 4.65 -0.92 -17.64
N ALA A 285 3.76 0.02 -17.97
CA ALA A 285 3.43 1.16 -17.13
C ALA A 285 2.26 0.89 -16.16
N ASP A 286 1.59 -0.27 -16.29
CA ASP A 286 0.56 -0.71 -15.36
C ASP A 286 1.20 -1.14 -14.03
N ARG A 287 0.74 -0.52 -12.94
CA ARG A 287 1.25 -0.73 -11.58
C ARG A 287 0.71 -2.03 -10.96
N GLY A 288 -0.20 -2.73 -11.63
CA GLY A 288 -0.88 -3.93 -11.16
C GLY A 288 -2.27 -3.64 -10.59
N VAL A 289 -2.99 -4.71 -10.28
CA VAL A 289 -4.36 -4.67 -9.77
C VAL A 289 -4.35 -5.12 -8.31
N TYR A 290 -4.83 -4.27 -7.40
CA TYR A 290 -5.13 -4.71 -6.04
C TYR A 290 -6.48 -5.41 -6.00
N VAL A 291 -6.53 -6.50 -5.24
CA VAL A 291 -7.76 -7.20 -4.86
C VAL A 291 -7.81 -7.32 -3.35
N ASP A 292 -8.79 -6.71 -2.72
CA ASP A 292 -9.08 -6.92 -1.29
C ASP A 292 -9.88 -8.23 -1.16
N ASP A 293 -9.16 -9.35 -1.07
CA ASP A 293 -9.70 -10.71 -0.97
C ASP A 293 -9.81 -11.13 0.50
N GLU A 294 -11.03 -11.45 0.95
CA GLU A 294 -11.33 -11.80 2.35
C GLU A 294 -10.43 -12.92 2.91
N ARG A 295 -9.94 -13.82 2.04
CA ARG A 295 -9.08 -14.94 2.46
C ARG A 295 -7.68 -14.47 2.88
N PHE A 296 -7.19 -13.37 2.30
CA PHE A 296 -5.78 -12.97 2.38
C PHE A 296 -5.57 -11.54 2.91
N GLY A 297 -6.61 -10.70 2.93
CA GLY A 297 -6.44 -9.25 3.12
C GLY A 297 -6.37 -8.57 1.76
N ARG A 298 -5.17 -8.12 1.36
CA ARG A 298 -4.94 -7.52 0.04
C ARG A 298 -3.91 -8.32 -0.75
N VAL A 299 -4.16 -8.47 -2.04
CA VAL A 299 -3.17 -9.01 -2.98
C VAL A 299 -2.95 -8.03 -4.11
N LEU A 300 -1.72 -7.97 -4.62
CA LEU A 300 -1.33 -7.24 -5.81
C LEU A 300 -0.97 -8.20 -6.92
N VAL A 301 -1.79 -8.22 -7.96
CA VAL A 301 -1.52 -8.98 -9.18
C VAL A 301 -0.81 -8.05 -10.16
N SER A 302 0.50 -8.27 -10.35
CA SER A 302 1.28 -7.52 -11.35
C SER A 302 0.77 -7.79 -12.77
N TRP A 303 0.98 -6.84 -13.69
CA TRP A 303 0.61 -7.02 -15.11
C TRP A 303 1.21 -8.29 -15.74
N LYS A 304 2.41 -8.69 -15.32
CA LYS A 304 3.09 -9.90 -15.80
C LYS A 304 2.31 -11.18 -15.46
N THR A 305 1.71 -11.23 -14.28
CA THR A 305 0.96 -12.38 -13.76
C THR A 305 -0.53 -12.29 -14.07
N PHE A 306 -1.03 -11.08 -14.34
CA PHE A 306 -2.42 -10.81 -14.70
C PHE A 306 -2.82 -11.53 -16.00
N GLU A 307 -3.98 -12.18 -15.97
CA GLU A 307 -4.58 -12.80 -17.15
C GLU A 307 -5.89 -12.09 -17.51
N ARG A 308 -6.77 -11.90 -16.52
CA ARG A 308 -8.11 -11.38 -16.75
C ARG A 308 -8.77 -10.85 -15.49
N LEU A 309 -9.53 -9.76 -15.62
CA LEU A 309 -10.48 -9.27 -14.63
C LEU A 309 -11.89 -9.43 -15.18
N GLU A 310 -12.74 -10.15 -14.45
CA GLU A 310 -14.19 -10.14 -14.64
C GLU A 310 -14.81 -9.19 -13.62
N LEU A 311 -15.48 -8.13 -14.10
CA LEU A 311 -16.18 -7.20 -13.23
C LEU A 311 -17.57 -7.75 -12.87
N ALA A 312 -17.88 -7.72 -11.58
CA ALA A 312 -19.21 -8.06 -11.08
C ALA A 312 -20.20 -6.90 -11.36
N PRO A 313 -21.49 -7.20 -11.48
CA PRO A 313 -22.51 -6.15 -11.61
C PRO A 313 -22.55 -5.24 -10.38
N ALA A 314 -23.10 -4.03 -10.55
CA ALA A 314 -23.20 -2.98 -9.53
C ALA A 314 -23.95 -3.37 -8.23
N SER A 315 -24.57 -4.56 -8.18
CA SER A 315 -25.17 -5.17 -6.98
C SER A 315 -24.15 -5.88 -6.08
N ALA A 316 -22.86 -5.72 -6.34
CA ALA A 316 -21.78 -6.25 -5.50
C ALA A 316 -21.83 -5.70 -4.05
N PRO A 317 -21.20 -6.37 -3.08
CA PRO A 317 -21.30 -6.03 -1.67
C PRO A 317 -20.99 -4.57 -1.31
N ALA A 318 -21.59 -4.15 -0.20
CA ALA A 318 -21.40 -2.92 0.56
C ALA A 318 -19.97 -2.38 0.65
N GLY A 319 -19.00 -3.28 0.74
CA GLY A 319 -17.72 -2.98 1.39
C GLY A 319 -17.92 -2.68 2.90
N PRO A 320 -16.86 -2.81 3.71
CA PRO A 320 -16.90 -2.45 5.11
C PRO A 320 -16.95 -0.92 5.28
N GLY A 321 -17.73 -0.44 6.24
CA GLY A 321 -17.72 0.94 6.69
C GLY A 321 -16.69 1.18 7.80
N TYR A 322 -16.50 2.44 8.20
CA TYR A 322 -15.48 2.80 9.21
C TYR A 322 -15.59 1.99 10.51
N ARG A 323 -16.79 1.63 10.94
CA ARG A 323 -17.00 0.88 12.21
C ARG A 323 -16.61 -0.60 12.11
N ASP A 324 -16.46 -1.14 10.92
CA ASP A 324 -16.07 -2.53 10.69
C ASP A 324 -14.56 -2.77 10.85
N PHE A 325 -13.80 -1.69 11.05
CA PHE A 325 -12.37 -1.69 11.35
C PHE A 325 -12.18 -1.42 12.85
N PRO A 326 -12.06 -2.46 13.70
CA PRO A 326 -11.83 -2.29 15.12
C PRO A 326 -10.43 -1.72 15.38
N ALA A 327 -10.20 -1.22 16.61
CA ALA A 327 -8.87 -0.81 17.04
C ALA A 327 -7.91 -2.00 17.02
N GLY A 328 -6.68 -1.77 16.52
CA GLY A 328 -5.61 -2.75 16.55
C GLY A 328 -5.21 -3.15 17.97
N GLU A 329 -4.70 -4.37 18.10
CA GLU A 329 -4.20 -4.92 19.35
C GLU A 329 -2.69 -5.20 19.25
N PRO A 330 -1.91 -5.03 20.33
CA PRO A 330 -0.50 -5.39 20.31
C PRO A 330 -0.29 -6.85 19.91
N LEU A 331 0.70 -7.11 19.06
CA LEU A 331 1.04 -8.48 18.70
C LEU A 331 1.52 -9.24 19.93
N THR A 332 0.91 -10.39 20.19
CA THR A 332 1.34 -11.29 21.27
C THR A 332 1.50 -12.70 20.73
N GLY A 333 2.43 -13.44 21.31
CA GLY A 333 2.73 -14.76 20.81
C GLY A 333 3.84 -15.48 21.53
N ARG A 334 4.31 -16.54 20.87
CA ARG A 334 5.42 -17.38 21.29
C ARG A 334 6.39 -17.59 20.13
N ILE A 335 7.67 -17.44 20.42
CA ILE A 335 8.77 -17.75 19.51
C ILE A 335 9.43 -19.06 19.95
N GLU A 336 9.73 -19.91 18.99
CA GLU A 336 10.61 -21.05 19.11
C GLU A 336 11.88 -20.78 18.31
N LEU A 337 13.03 -20.92 18.96
CA LEU A 337 14.34 -20.69 18.37
C LEU A 337 14.88 -22.02 17.81
N THR A 338 15.79 -21.94 16.85
CA THR A 338 16.51 -23.09 16.27
C THR A 338 17.32 -23.87 17.32
N SER A 339 17.66 -23.24 18.45
CA SER A 339 18.28 -23.89 19.61
C SER A 339 17.32 -24.73 20.46
N GLY A 340 16.01 -24.71 20.16
CA GLY A 340 14.94 -25.32 20.95
C GLY A 340 14.44 -24.45 22.11
N ARG A 341 15.03 -23.27 22.34
CA ARG A 341 14.56 -22.32 23.36
C ARG A 341 13.24 -21.69 22.95
N ARG A 342 12.37 -21.41 23.94
CA ARG A 342 11.05 -20.81 23.71
C ARG A 342 10.88 -19.54 24.55
N MET A 343 10.18 -18.57 23.99
CA MET A 343 9.91 -17.26 24.61
C MET A 343 8.48 -16.83 24.28
N SER A 344 7.81 -16.13 25.20
CA SER A 344 6.44 -15.68 25.01
C SER A 344 6.26 -14.26 25.57
N GLY A 345 5.40 -13.48 24.93
CA GLY A 345 5.13 -12.12 25.34
C GLY A 345 4.56 -11.27 24.20
N ARG A 346 4.69 -9.95 24.35
CA ARG A 346 4.41 -9.00 23.27
C ARG A 346 5.55 -9.05 22.26
N ILE A 347 5.21 -9.03 20.98
CA ILE A 347 6.11 -9.19 19.85
C ILE A 347 6.19 -7.89 19.07
N VAL A 348 7.39 -7.56 18.58
CA VAL A 348 7.58 -6.65 17.46
C VAL A 348 8.32 -7.43 16.38
N PHE A 349 7.65 -7.67 15.27
CA PHE A 349 8.15 -8.39 14.11
C PHE A 349 8.87 -7.41 13.16
N ASP A 350 9.93 -7.88 12.50
CA ASP A 350 10.81 -7.10 11.59
C ASP A 350 11.31 -5.73 12.14
N LEU A 351 11.22 -5.58 13.47
CA LEU A 351 11.43 -4.31 14.17
C LEU A 351 10.55 -3.16 13.65
N ASP A 352 9.36 -3.43 13.12
CA ASP A 352 8.39 -2.41 12.80
C ASP A 352 6.94 -2.82 13.07
N GLU A 353 6.52 -4.05 12.76
CA GLU A 353 5.15 -4.48 13.05
C GLU A 353 4.95 -4.89 14.52
N SER A 354 4.07 -4.17 15.20
CA SER A 354 3.81 -4.29 16.63
C SER A 354 2.33 -4.41 16.97
N GLU A 355 1.43 -4.21 16.01
CA GLU A 355 -0.02 -4.36 16.20
C GLU A 355 -0.72 -5.16 15.07
N SER A 356 -1.91 -5.68 15.36
CA SER A 356 -2.68 -6.59 14.49
C SER A 356 -3.20 -5.95 13.20
N THR A 357 -3.23 -4.62 13.13
CA THR A 357 -3.66 -3.83 11.97
C THR A 357 -2.52 -3.53 10.99
N GLU A 358 -1.26 -3.70 11.41
CA GLU A 358 -0.10 -3.69 10.51
C GLU A 358 -0.06 -4.99 9.67
N THR A 359 0.74 -5.01 8.61
CA THR A 359 0.68 -6.05 7.57
C THR A 359 1.97 -6.84 7.47
N LEU A 360 1.82 -8.14 7.17
CA LEU A 360 2.88 -9.00 6.67
C LEU A 360 2.88 -8.94 5.14
N ASP A 361 3.97 -8.45 4.57
CA ASP A 361 4.17 -8.26 3.14
C ASP A 361 5.17 -9.28 2.57
N ALA A 362 4.69 -10.17 1.71
CA ALA A 362 5.55 -11.15 1.04
C ALA A 362 4.96 -11.66 -0.28
N PRO A 363 5.80 -11.94 -1.29
CA PRO A 363 5.35 -12.53 -2.53
C PRO A 363 5.11 -14.04 -2.42
N MET A 364 4.22 -14.53 -3.29
CA MET A 364 4.05 -15.95 -3.56
C MET A 364 3.60 -16.13 -5.01
N ALA A 365 4.38 -16.89 -5.79
CA ALA A 365 4.06 -17.22 -7.19
C ALA A 365 3.81 -15.99 -8.10
N GLY A 366 4.56 -14.90 -7.87
CA GLY A 366 4.47 -13.68 -8.69
C GLY A 366 3.26 -12.78 -8.39
N VAL A 367 2.64 -12.98 -7.21
CA VAL A 367 1.61 -12.12 -6.61
C VAL A 367 2.15 -11.64 -5.27
N ASP A 368 2.05 -10.34 -4.99
CA ASP A 368 2.45 -9.79 -3.69
C ASP A 368 1.26 -9.82 -2.74
N TYR A 369 1.45 -10.35 -1.54
CA TYR A 369 0.41 -10.43 -0.51
C TYR A 369 0.69 -9.41 0.57
N THR A 370 -0.37 -8.72 1.00
CA THR A 370 -0.38 -7.78 2.12
C THR A 370 -1.43 -8.27 3.11
N ILE A 371 -0.96 -9.00 4.13
CA ILE A 371 -1.81 -9.75 5.06
C ILE A 371 -1.82 -9.04 6.40
N PRO A 372 -2.95 -8.49 6.89
CA PRO A 372 -3.02 -7.95 8.24
C PRO A 372 -2.56 -8.98 9.27
N PHE A 373 -1.68 -8.60 10.21
CA PHE A 373 -1.15 -9.52 11.22
C PHE A 373 -2.25 -10.13 12.09
N GLY A 374 -3.38 -9.46 12.25
CA GLY A 374 -4.59 -10.01 12.87
C GLY A 374 -5.10 -11.29 12.21
N MET A 375 -4.77 -11.55 10.94
CA MET A 375 -5.11 -12.78 10.22
C MET A 375 -4.03 -13.87 10.35
N VAL A 376 -2.81 -13.53 10.78
CA VAL A 376 -1.68 -14.46 10.86
C VAL A 376 -1.77 -15.25 12.17
N ALA A 377 -1.74 -16.58 12.07
CA ALA A 377 -1.68 -17.47 13.23
C ALA A 377 -0.24 -17.96 13.48
N ARG A 378 0.49 -18.30 12.42
CA ARG A 378 1.81 -18.91 12.54
C ARG A 378 2.73 -18.52 11.38
N ILE A 379 4.01 -18.35 11.67
CA ILE A 379 5.08 -18.18 10.67
C ILE A 379 6.18 -19.19 10.97
N GLU A 380 6.57 -19.98 9.96
CA GLU A 380 7.60 -21.02 10.07
C GLU A 380 8.60 -20.90 8.92
N PRO A 381 9.77 -20.28 9.17
CA PRO A 381 10.84 -20.23 8.18
C PRO A 381 11.35 -21.64 7.88
N ALA A 382 11.37 -22.03 6.61
CA ALA A 382 11.83 -23.34 6.18
C ALA A 382 13.05 -23.21 5.25
N ARG A 383 14.13 -23.90 5.63
CA ARG A 383 15.36 -24.00 4.82
C ARG A 383 15.48 -25.42 4.29
N ALA A 384 14.89 -25.68 3.13
CA ALA A 384 15.11 -26.94 2.41
C ALA A 384 16.34 -26.82 1.50
N ALA A 385 17.03 -27.94 1.23
CA ALA A 385 18.20 -27.96 0.36
C ALA A 385 17.88 -27.37 -1.02
N GLY A 386 18.38 -26.15 -1.28
CA GLY A 386 18.27 -25.46 -2.57
C GLY A 386 17.13 -24.42 -2.69
N ALA A 387 16.23 -24.28 -1.71
CA ALA A 387 15.18 -23.25 -1.73
C ALA A 387 14.75 -22.84 -0.30
N ALA A 388 14.79 -21.52 -0.03
CA ALA A 388 14.23 -20.92 1.17
C ALA A 388 12.77 -20.50 0.89
N TYR A 389 11.86 -20.89 1.78
CA TYR A 389 10.47 -20.48 1.76
C TYR A 389 9.99 -20.37 3.20
N THR A 390 8.90 -19.64 3.43
CA THR A 390 8.30 -19.52 4.74
C THR A 390 6.86 -20.02 4.68
N VAL A 391 6.50 -20.89 5.62
CA VAL A 391 5.12 -21.35 5.75
C VAL A 391 4.39 -20.39 6.67
N VAL A 392 3.36 -19.74 6.14
CA VAL A 392 2.48 -18.84 6.90
C VAL A 392 1.12 -19.50 7.03
N THR A 393 0.68 -19.74 8.26
CA THR A 393 -0.67 -20.25 8.54
C THR A 393 -1.54 -19.09 8.98
N LEU A 394 -2.66 -18.89 8.31
CA LEU A 394 -3.67 -17.91 8.68
C LEU A 394 -4.60 -18.48 9.75
N ARG A 395 -5.28 -17.61 10.50
CA ARG A 395 -6.27 -18.00 11.52
C ARG A 395 -7.47 -18.74 10.92
N SER A 396 -7.75 -18.56 9.63
CA SER A 396 -8.72 -19.35 8.87
C SER A 396 -8.32 -20.82 8.68
N GLY A 397 -7.06 -21.17 8.96
CA GLY A 397 -6.48 -22.49 8.69
C GLY A 397 -5.84 -22.61 7.30
N LEU A 398 -5.93 -21.57 6.46
CA LEU A 398 -5.20 -21.52 5.19
C LEU A 398 -3.69 -21.53 5.43
N VAL A 399 -2.97 -22.33 4.65
CA VAL A 399 -1.51 -22.47 4.74
C VAL A 399 -0.90 -21.96 3.43
N LEU A 400 -0.09 -20.92 3.53
CA LEU A 400 0.60 -20.27 2.42
C LEU A 400 2.07 -20.64 2.46
N ARG A 401 2.62 -21.01 1.31
CA ARG A 401 4.06 -21.26 1.15
C ARG A 401 4.66 -20.06 0.43
N MET A 402 5.05 -19.06 1.20
CA MET A 402 5.49 -17.76 0.69
C MET A 402 6.98 -17.78 0.37
N ASP A 403 7.37 -16.97 -0.60
CA ASP A 403 8.77 -16.78 -0.96
C ASP A 403 9.49 -16.07 0.19
N SER A 404 10.78 -16.37 0.41
CA SER A 404 11.58 -15.71 1.47
C SER A 404 12.05 -14.33 1.03
N GLU A 405 11.08 -13.46 0.77
CA GLU A 405 11.25 -12.07 0.35
C GLU A 405 10.33 -11.15 1.17
N GLY A 406 10.40 -9.84 0.95
CA GLY A 406 9.70 -8.86 1.80
C GLY A 406 10.10 -9.00 3.26
N ASP A 407 9.12 -9.06 4.14
CA ASP A 407 9.30 -9.20 5.58
C ASP A 407 9.72 -10.62 5.97
N LEU A 408 9.74 -11.57 5.04
CA LEU A 408 10.17 -12.95 5.28
C LEU A 408 11.59 -13.24 4.78
N GLY A 409 12.25 -12.24 4.18
CA GLY A 409 13.55 -12.39 3.53
C GLY A 409 14.76 -12.02 4.40
N ASP A 410 15.93 -11.96 3.75
CA ASP A 410 17.21 -11.65 4.38
C ASP A 410 17.29 -10.21 4.96
N ARG A 411 16.32 -9.35 4.64
CA ARG A 411 16.21 -7.98 5.16
C ARG A 411 15.33 -7.87 6.41
N ASN A 412 14.70 -8.97 6.84
CA ASN A 412 14.01 -9.01 8.12
C ASN A 412 15.01 -8.71 9.24
N ALA A 413 14.72 -7.67 10.02
CA ALA A 413 15.59 -7.11 11.04
C ALA A 413 15.53 -7.87 12.37
N GLY A 414 14.78 -8.96 12.44
CA GLY A 414 14.61 -9.81 13.61
C GLY A 414 13.34 -9.50 14.38
N VAL A 415 13.25 -10.06 15.58
CA VAL A 415 12.05 -9.99 16.42
C VAL A 415 12.40 -9.54 17.82
N LEU A 416 11.63 -8.61 18.38
CA LEU A 416 11.69 -8.27 19.80
C LEU A 416 10.60 -9.00 20.57
N VAL A 417 10.96 -9.56 21.73
CA VAL A 417 10.01 -10.18 22.65
C VAL A 417 10.06 -9.48 23.99
N PHE A 418 8.95 -8.88 24.38
CA PHE A 418 8.73 -8.29 25.69
C PHE A 418 8.03 -9.32 26.58
N SER A 419 8.82 -10.03 27.39
CA SER A 419 8.29 -11.02 28.34
C SER A 419 7.42 -10.35 29.40
N SER A 420 6.38 -11.05 29.86
CA SER A 420 5.46 -10.51 30.87
C SER A 420 6.19 -9.99 32.11
N GLY A 421 5.86 -8.77 32.53
CA GLY A 421 6.45 -8.11 33.70
C GLY A 421 7.88 -7.58 33.52
N ARG A 422 8.39 -7.53 32.27
CA ARG A 422 9.70 -6.94 31.95
C ARG A 422 9.57 -5.86 30.88
N ASP A 423 10.14 -4.69 31.15
CA ASP A 423 10.22 -3.59 30.17
C ASP A 423 11.36 -3.78 29.16
N GLN A 424 12.33 -4.64 29.49
CA GLN A 424 13.43 -4.97 28.61
C GLN A 424 12.99 -6.03 27.59
N ALA A 425 13.09 -5.68 26.30
CA ALA A 425 12.92 -6.62 25.22
C ALA A 425 14.14 -7.54 25.12
N GLU A 426 13.88 -8.76 24.66
CA GLU A 426 14.92 -9.62 24.15
C GLU A 426 14.84 -9.68 22.62
N TYR A 427 15.99 -9.49 21.98
CA TYR A 427 16.14 -9.55 20.54
C TYR A 427 16.45 -10.98 20.07
N VAL A 428 15.78 -11.41 19.01
CA VAL A 428 16.02 -12.69 18.33
C VAL A 428 16.27 -12.39 16.87
N ALA A 429 17.44 -12.78 16.35
CA ALA A 429 17.73 -12.59 14.93
C ALA A 429 16.82 -13.48 14.07
N TRP A 430 16.41 -12.99 12.89
CA TRP A 430 15.52 -13.76 12.00
C TRP A 430 16.05 -15.16 11.69
N THR A 431 17.38 -15.28 11.57
CA THR A 431 18.05 -16.56 11.27
C THR A 431 18.00 -17.58 12.41
N GLU A 432 17.66 -17.16 13.62
CA GLU A 432 17.51 -17.98 14.81
C GLU A 432 16.05 -18.39 15.05
N VAL A 433 15.10 -17.80 14.33
CA VAL A 433 13.67 -18.13 14.44
C VAL A 433 13.41 -19.47 13.75
N GLN A 434 12.90 -20.44 14.52
CA GLN A 434 12.36 -21.69 13.99
C GLN A 434 10.84 -21.58 13.76
N GLY A 435 10.14 -20.83 14.60
CA GLY A 435 8.72 -20.58 14.40
C GLY A 435 8.15 -19.51 15.33
N LEU A 436 7.11 -18.83 14.85
CA LEU A 436 6.31 -17.86 15.57
C LEU A 436 4.86 -18.33 15.60
N LEU A 437 4.23 -18.28 16.77
CA LEU A 437 2.80 -18.51 16.97
C LEU A 437 2.20 -17.24 17.57
N PHE A 438 1.18 -16.68 16.93
CA PHE A 438 0.46 -15.50 17.39
C PHE A 438 -0.85 -15.91 18.09
N TYR A 439 -1.25 -15.14 19.10
CA TYR A 439 -2.47 -15.39 19.90
C TYR A 439 -3.63 -14.51 19.46
#